data_AF-A0A1A8FK00-F1
#
_entry.id   AF-A0A1A8FK00-F1
#
_cell.length_a   1.000
_cell.length_b   1.000
_cell.length_c   1.000
_cell.angle_alpha   90.00
_cell.angle_beta   90.00
_cell.angle_gamma   90.00
#
_symmetry.space_group_name_H-M   'P 1'
#
loop_
_entity.id
_entity.type
_entity.pdbx_description
1 polymer ?
#
loop_
_entity_poly.entity_id
_entity_poly.type
_entity_poly.pdbx_seq_one_letter_code
_entity_poly.pdbx_strand_id
1 'polypeptide(L)'
;CQCPVCKKVFKTRPELEVNTFIREMVDQFRHEAEQKTSSSSEQQAAKPGEVPCDVCTGTRLKALKSCLVCLLSYCETHLEPHLTASRLKRHQLVDPVENLEDRMCQKHDKPLELFCRTDQTCVCSLCPVLDHQTHEFVPLREECEGKKAELEKTEAEVQQMIQNRRLKIQEIKESLKISKDAADRQKAEGVQVFTDLKESVERSLKELIKEIEDKQKTTEKQAEGFIKDLEQEISELMKRSSEVKQLSCSEDHLHLLQSFSSLKAAPPTKDWTEVRVHPPSYEGTVVRAVEQLEEKLRKNLMELKRIQKSAVDVTLDPDTAHPLLILSADGKQVYRGDVWKDLPDNPERFSPSACVLGKQSFSSGRFYFEVQVKGKSKWTLGVARSSINRKGN
;
A
#
# COMPACT_ATOMS: atom_id res chain seq x y z
N CYS A 1 80.46 -36.71 -33.75
CA CYS A 1 79.82 -35.58 -33.04
C CYS A 1 80.84 -34.92 -32.12
N GLN A 2 80.91 -33.59 -32.05
CA GLN A 2 81.90 -32.87 -31.23
C GLN A 2 81.18 -32.08 -30.13
N CYS A 3 81.67 -32.15 -28.88
CA CYS A 3 81.12 -31.34 -27.80
C CYS A 3 81.37 -29.85 -28.11
N PRO A 4 80.34 -28.99 -28.13
CA PRO A 4 80.49 -27.60 -28.57
C PRO A 4 81.38 -26.77 -27.63
N VAL A 5 81.46 -27.17 -26.34
CA VAL A 5 82.21 -26.45 -25.30
C VAL A 5 83.66 -26.92 -25.22
N CYS A 6 83.91 -28.19 -24.91
CA CYS A 6 85.28 -28.69 -24.73
C CYS A 6 85.94 -29.21 -26.02
N LYS A 7 85.21 -29.18 -27.15
CA LYS A 7 85.69 -29.58 -28.49
C LYS A 7 86.15 -31.04 -28.61
N LYS A 8 85.86 -31.91 -27.63
CA LYS A 8 86.17 -33.35 -27.71
C LYS A 8 85.30 -34.04 -28.78
N VAL A 9 85.92 -34.85 -29.64
CA VAL A 9 85.28 -35.54 -30.77
C VAL A 9 84.88 -36.96 -30.37
N PHE A 10 83.61 -37.30 -30.58
CA PHE A 10 83.02 -38.62 -30.34
C PHE A 10 82.63 -39.27 -31.67
N LYS A 11 82.88 -40.58 -31.81
CA LYS A 11 82.58 -41.33 -33.05
C LYS A 11 81.08 -41.46 -33.31
N THR A 12 80.27 -41.60 -32.27
CA THR A 12 78.80 -41.59 -32.29
C THR A 12 78.27 -40.61 -31.24
N ARG A 13 77.04 -40.11 -31.41
CA ARG A 13 76.45 -39.14 -30.46
C ARG A 13 76.18 -39.85 -29.13
N PRO A 14 76.77 -39.40 -28.01
CA PRO A 14 76.45 -39.97 -26.71
C PRO A 14 75.00 -39.64 -26.31
N GLU A 15 74.35 -40.55 -25.60
CA GLU A 15 73.03 -40.35 -25.03
C GLU A 15 73.12 -39.29 -23.92
N LEU A 16 72.30 -38.24 -24.02
CA LEU A 16 72.37 -37.09 -23.13
C LEU A 16 71.19 -37.14 -22.17
N GLU A 17 71.48 -37.29 -20.89
CA GLU A 17 70.48 -37.18 -19.83
C GLU A 17 70.34 -35.71 -19.37
N VAL A 18 69.14 -35.34 -18.93
CA VAL A 18 68.89 -34.01 -18.37
C VAL A 18 69.62 -33.92 -17.03
N ASN A 19 70.48 -32.92 -16.86
CA ASN A 19 71.16 -32.68 -15.59
C ASN A 19 70.13 -32.23 -14.55
N THR A 20 69.69 -33.17 -13.72
CA THR A 20 68.66 -32.97 -12.69
C THR A 20 69.11 -31.99 -11.62
N PHE A 21 70.39 -31.97 -11.29
CA PHE A 21 70.97 -31.02 -10.34
C PHE A 21 70.88 -29.57 -10.83
N ILE A 22 71.20 -29.30 -12.11
CA ILE A 22 71.03 -27.96 -12.68
C ILE A 22 69.55 -27.60 -12.79
N ARG A 23 68.68 -28.54 -13.13
CA ARG A 23 67.23 -28.32 -13.16
C ARG A 23 66.71 -27.90 -11.78
N GLU A 24 67.08 -28.64 -10.74
CA GLU A 24 66.71 -28.33 -9.35
C GLU A 24 67.31 -27.00 -8.86
N MET A 25 68.57 -26.70 -9.21
CA MET A 25 69.16 -25.38 -8.91
C MET A 25 68.41 -24.25 -9.61
N VAL A 26 68.04 -24.41 -10.88
CA VAL A 26 67.27 -23.40 -11.64
C VAL A 26 65.87 -23.24 -11.04
N ASP A 27 65.23 -24.33 -10.62
CA ASP A 27 63.93 -24.28 -9.96
C ASP A 27 64.02 -23.65 -8.56
N GLN A 28 65.14 -23.85 -7.85
CA GLN A 28 65.41 -23.17 -6.59
C GLN A 28 65.68 -21.67 -6.79
N PHE A 29 66.45 -21.26 -7.82
CA PHE A 29 66.62 -19.85 -8.16
C PHE A 29 65.31 -19.20 -8.64
N ARG A 30 64.42 -19.96 -9.30
CA ARG A 30 63.08 -19.51 -9.68
C ARG A 30 62.20 -19.33 -8.44
N HIS A 31 62.23 -20.28 -7.51
CA HIS A 31 61.55 -20.17 -6.22
C HIS A 31 62.09 -19.04 -5.33
N GLU A 32 63.40 -18.79 -5.32
CA GLU A 32 64.01 -17.68 -4.60
C GLU A 32 63.69 -16.32 -5.26
N ALA A 33 63.55 -16.27 -6.59
CA ALA A 33 63.06 -15.10 -7.31
C ALA A 33 61.57 -14.83 -6.99
N GLU A 34 60.75 -15.88 -6.92
CA GLU A 34 59.33 -15.83 -6.55
C GLU A 34 59.10 -15.53 -5.05
N GLN A 35 60.00 -15.95 -4.16
CA GLN A 35 59.94 -15.60 -2.74
C GLN A 35 60.48 -14.19 -2.46
N LYS A 36 61.47 -13.70 -3.22
CA LYS A 36 61.89 -12.28 -3.16
C LYS A 36 60.80 -11.33 -3.62
N THR A 37 59.88 -11.73 -4.51
CA THR A 37 58.69 -10.93 -4.86
C THR A 37 57.64 -10.83 -3.75
N SER A 38 57.73 -11.62 -2.68
CA SER A 38 56.73 -11.65 -1.59
C SER A 38 57.16 -10.95 -0.28
N SER A 39 58.38 -10.39 -0.21
CA SER A 39 58.90 -9.76 1.01
C SER A 39 59.57 -8.39 0.82
N SER A 40 59.58 -7.84 -0.40
CA SER A 40 59.85 -6.42 -0.65
C SER A 40 58.62 -5.81 -1.31
N SER A 41 58.13 -4.69 -0.77
CA SER A 41 57.06 -3.83 -1.32
C SER A 41 56.91 -3.96 -2.83
N GLU A 42 55.80 -4.56 -3.25
CA GLU A 42 55.55 -4.97 -4.63
C GLU A 42 55.51 -3.75 -5.57
N GLN A 43 56.54 -3.62 -6.40
CA GLN A 43 56.48 -2.80 -7.61
C GLN A 43 55.62 -3.53 -8.66
N GLN A 44 54.30 -3.48 -8.48
CA GLN A 44 53.35 -4.01 -9.47
C GLN A 44 53.25 -3.08 -10.68
N ALA A 45 53.06 -3.66 -11.86
CA ALA A 45 52.66 -2.92 -13.06
C ALA A 45 51.38 -2.14 -12.81
N ALA A 46 51.28 -0.92 -13.35
CA ALA A 46 50.09 -0.09 -13.19
C ALA A 46 48.85 -0.79 -13.79
N LYS A 47 47.77 -0.87 -13.00
CA LYS A 47 46.49 -1.45 -13.44
C LYS A 47 45.64 -0.41 -14.18
N PRO A 48 44.62 -0.82 -14.97
CA PRO A 48 43.67 0.12 -15.57
C PRO A 48 43.04 1.03 -14.50
N GLY A 49 43.11 2.36 -14.70
CA GLY A 49 42.65 3.37 -13.73
C GLY A 49 43.71 3.80 -12.70
N GLU A 50 44.92 3.25 -12.75
CA GLU A 50 46.06 3.73 -11.95
C GLU A 50 46.99 4.58 -12.81
N VAL A 51 47.54 5.65 -12.22
CA VAL A 51 48.50 6.52 -12.90
C VAL A 51 49.84 5.78 -13.03
N PRO A 52 50.35 5.55 -14.25
CA PRO A 52 51.63 4.89 -14.46
C PRO A 52 52.80 5.86 -14.22
N CYS A 53 53.97 5.31 -13.92
CA CYS A 53 55.22 6.09 -13.88
C CYS A 53 55.68 6.46 -15.29
N ASP A 54 56.02 7.73 -15.51
CA ASP A 54 56.40 8.27 -16.81
C ASP A 54 57.87 8.00 -17.18
N VAL A 55 58.70 7.66 -16.19
CA VAL A 55 60.15 7.45 -16.35
C VAL A 55 60.50 6.00 -16.66
N CYS A 56 59.62 5.05 -16.32
CA CYS A 56 59.85 3.62 -16.60
C CYS A 56 60.02 3.37 -18.11
N THR A 57 61.14 2.76 -18.49
CA THR A 57 61.48 2.44 -19.88
C THR A 57 60.92 1.11 -20.39
N GLY A 58 60.31 0.30 -19.50
CA GLY A 58 59.65 -0.96 -19.82
C GLY A 58 58.22 -1.00 -19.26
N THR A 59 57.88 -2.07 -18.54
CA THR A 59 56.61 -2.15 -17.81
C THR A 59 56.47 -0.97 -16.85
N ARG A 60 55.49 -0.11 -17.10
CA ARG A 60 55.26 1.06 -16.26
C ARG A 60 54.66 0.65 -14.92
N LEU A 61 55.38 0.96 -13.86
CA LEU A 61 54.95 0.69 -12.49
C LEU A 61 53.92 1.74 -12.06
N LYS A 62 53.09 1.39 -11.08
CA LYS A 62 52.18 2.35 -10.44
C LYS A 62 52.95 3.54 -9.87
N ALA A 63 52.51 4.75 -10.20
CA ALA A 63 53.05 5.95 -9.60
C ALA A 63 52.60 6.08 -8.13
N LEU A 64 53.51 6.53 -7.26
CA LEU A 64 53.23 6.86 -5.86
C LEU A 64 53.02 8.35 -5.65
N LYS A 65 53.70 9.19 -6.42
CA LYS A 65 53.55 10.65 -6.40
C LYS A 65 53.78 11.23 -7.80
N SER A 66 53.18 12.39 -8.04
CA SER A 66 53.48 13.24 -9.20
C SER A 66 54.19 14.51 -8.74
N CYS A 67 55.13 15.00 -9.55
CA CYS A 67 55.83 16.25 -9.28
C CYS A 67 55.26 17.38 -10.13
N LEU A 68 54.78 18.45 -9.49
CA LEU A 68 54.24 19.62 -10.19
C LEU A 68 55.31 20.50 -10.86
N VAL A 69 56.59 20.27 -10.54
CA VAL A 69 57.72 20.99 -11.15
C VAL A 69 58.25 20.24 -12.37
N CYS A 70 58.34 18.91 -12.29
CA CYS A 70 58.82 18.08 -13.40
C CYS A 70 57.72 17.69 -14.38
N LEU A 71 56.45 17.82 -13.97
CA LEU A 71 55.27 17.38 -14.72
C LEU A 71 55.31 15.89 -15.09
N LEU A 72 55.80 15.07 -14.16
CA LEU A 72 55.92 13.63 -14.31
C LEU A 72 55.46 12.90 -13.04
N SER A 73 54.97 11.68 -13.23
CA SER A 73 54.55 10.74 -12.21
C SER A 73 55.61 9.67 -11.98
N TYR A 74 55.88 9.35 -10.72
CA TYR A 74 57.01 8.53 -10.30
C TYR A 74 56.55 7.32 -9.49
N CYS A 75 57.00 6.12 -9.88
CA CYS A 75 57.00 4.95 -9.00
C CYS A 75 58.05 5.13 -7.89
N GLU A 76 58.06 4.23 -6.91
CA GLU A 76 58.94 4.31 -5.74
C GLU A 76 60.43 4.57 -6.09
N THR A 77 60.99 3.79 -7.03
CA THR A 77 62.39 3.94 -7.43
C THR A 77 62.69 5.30 -8.07
N HIS A 78 61.80 5.79 -8.94
CA HIS A 78 62.03 7.08 -9.60
C HIS A 78 61.61 8.28 -8.73
N LEU A 79 60.89 8.03 -7.64
CA LEU A 79 60.52 9.03 -6.64
C LEU A 79 61.67 9.27 -5.65
N GLU A 80 62.48 8.25 -5.35
CA GLU A 80 63.58 8.30 -4.38
C GLU A 80 64.48 9.54 -4.54
N PRO A 81 64.91 9.96 -5.74
CA PRO A 81 65.73 11.17 -5.90
C PRO A 81 65.02 12.45 -5.43
N HIS A 82 63.70 12.55 -5.57
CA HIS A 82 62.92 13.69 -5.07
C HIS A 82 62.81 13.68 -3.55
N LEU A 83 63.00 12.53 -2.90
CA LEU A 83 62.96 12.39 -1.46
C LEU A 83 64.34 12.49 -0.81
N THR A 84 65.43 12.18 -1.52
CA THR A 84 66.78 12.09 -0.94
C THR A 84 67.71 13.22 -1.40
N ALA A 85 67.65 13.63 -2.68
CA ALA A 85 68.56 14.63 -3.22
C ALA A 85 68.15 16.07 -2.82
N SER A 86 69.08 16.82 -2.22
CA SER A 86 68.84 18.17 -1.66
C SER A 86 68.29 19.20 -2.65
N ARG A 87 68.55 19.04 -3.96
CA ARG A 87 67.99 19.93 -5.00
C ARG A 87 66.54 19.58 -5.33
N LEU A 88 66.20 18.29 -5.36
CA LEU A 88 64.87 17.80 -5.77
C LEU A 88 63.87 17.73 -4.61
N LYS A 89 64.33 17.67 -3.36
CA LYS A 89 63.48 17.79 -2.14
C LYS A 89 62.57 19.03 -2.10
N ARG A 90 62.91 20.04 -2.89
CA ARG A 90 62.18 21.31 -2.98
C ARG A 90 60.99 21.23 -3.95
N HIS A 91 60.94 20.17 -4.76
CA HIS A 91 59.86 19.96 -5.69
C HIS A 91 58.57 19.58 -4.95
N GLN A 92 57.46 20.17 -5.38
CA GLN A 92 56.16 19.88 -4.81
C GLN A 92 55.63 18.56 -5.36
N LEU A 93 55.48 17.58 -4.46
CA LEU A 93 54.93 16.26 -4.75
C LEU A 93 53.47 16.19 -4.31
N VAL A 94 52.61 15.68 -5.17
CA VAL A 94 51.18 15.44 -4.91
C VAL A 94 50.83 13.99 -5.16
N ASP A 95 49.64 13.56 -4.72
CA ASP A 95 49.12 12.25 -5.08
C ASP A 95 49.03 12.10 -6.60
N PRO A 96 49.21 10.89 -7.15
CA PRO A 96 49.26 10.68 -8.59
C PRO A 96 48.02 11.22 -9.28
N VAL A 97 48.24 11.97 -10.37
CA VAL A 97 47.17 12.59 -11.16
C VAL A 97 47.33 12.13 -12.61
N GLU A 98 46.24 11.73 -13.25
CA GLU A 98 46.27 11.28 -14.65
C GLU A 98 46.72 12.40 -15.61
N ASN A 99 46.22 13.62 -15.40
CA ASN A 99 46.60 14.79 -16.18
C ASN A 99 47.22 15.87 -15.27
N LEU A 100 48.54 16.03 -15.36
CA LEU A 100 49.26 17.06 -14.62
C LEU A 100 49.16 18.44 -15.28
N GLU A 101 48.88 18.51 -16.59
CA GLU A 101 48.73 19.77 -17.31
C GLU A 101 47.50 20.55 -16.84
N ASP A 102 46.42 19.85 -16.45
CA ASP A 102 45.21 20.46 -15.88
C ASP A 102 45.47 21.16 -14.54
N ARG A 103 46.60 20.88 -13.88
CA ARG A 103 47.03 21.52 -12.64
C ARG A 103 47.96 22.71 -12.84
N MET A 104 48.23 23.05 -14.10
CA MET A 104 49.12 24.14 -14.48
C MET A 104 48.35 25.29 -15.09
N CYS A 105 48.75 26.51 -14.76
CA CYS A 105 48.25 27.70 -15.42
C CYS A 105 48.77 27.75 -16.86
N GLN A 106 47.84 27.67 -17.81
CA GLN A 106 48.13 27.66 -19.25
C GLN A 106 48.87 28.91 -19.75
N LYS A 107 48.76 30.04 -19.04
CA LYS A 107 49.45 31.29 -19.40
C LYS A 107 50.88 31.40 -18.85
N HIS A 108 51.09 30.89 -17.64
CA HIS A 108 52.29 31.18 -16.86
C HIS A 108 53.17 29.95 -16.60
N ASP A 109 52.69 28.76 -16.96
CA ASP A 109 53.38 27.49 -16.72
C ASP A 109 53.82 27.34 -15.25
N LYS A 110 52.89 27.69 -14.36
CA LYS A 110 53.03 27.57 -12.90
C LYS A 110 51.86 26.78 -12.30
N PRO A 111 52.07 26.04 -11.21
CA PRO A 111 51.00 25.30 -10.55
C PRO A 111 49.83 26.21 -10.13
N LEU A 112 48.61 25.68 -10.21
CA LEU A 112 47.40 26.33 -9.73
C LEU A 112 47.31 26.18 -8.21
N GLU A 113 47.44 27.28 -7.48
CA GLU A 113 47.54 27.30 -6.01
C GLU A 113 46.53 28.24 -5.36
N LEU A 114 45.92 29.13 -6.15
CA LEU A 114 44.96 30.13 -5.71
C LEU A 114 43.62 29.90 -6.41
N PHE A 115 42.55 30.38 -5.81
CA PHE A 115 41.23 30.47 -6.43
C PHE A 115 40.82 31.93 -6.55
N CYS A 116 40.46 32.36 -7.75
CA CYS A 116 39.90 33.69 -7.99
C CYS A 116 38.39 33.64 -7.75
N ARG A 117 37.90 34.31 -6.70
CA ARG A 117 36.46 34.34 -6.36
C ARG A 117 35.64 35.14 -7.36
N THR A 118 36.25 36.14 -7.99
CA THR A 118 35.58 36.96 -9.01
C THR A 118 35.25 36.15 -10.26
N ASP A 119 36.24 35.40 -10.77
CA ASP A 119 36.10 34.65 -12.03
C ASP A 119 35.73 33.17 -11.81
N GLN A 120 35.66 32.72 -10.56
CA GLN A 120 35.36 31.34 -10.16
C GLN A 120 36.29 30.31 -10.82
N THR A 121 37.60 30.60 -10.85
CA THR A 121 38.60 29.76 -11.51
C THR A 121 39.88 29.62 -10.69
N CYS A 122 40.56 28.48 -10.85
CA CYS A 122 41.85 28.23 -10.25
C CYS A 122 42.94 28.98 -11.02
N VAL A 123 43.84 29.66 -10.31
CA VAL A 123 44.91 30.48 -10.88
C VAL A 123 46.26 30.20 -10.20
N CYS A 124 47.37 30.55 -10.86
CA CYS A 124 48.70 30.43 -10.26
C CYS A 124 49.11 31.72 -9.51
N SER A 125 50.25 31.69 -8.84
CA SER A 125 50.78 32.81 -8.06
C SER A 125 51.17 34.06 -8.86
N LEU A 126 51.32 33.96 -10.19
CA LEU A 126 51.61 35.12 -11.07
C LEU A 126 50.35 35.83 -11.58
N CYS A 127 49.21 35.11 -11.63
CA CYS A 127 47.94 35.66 -12.12
C CYS A 127 47.46 36.92 -11.38
N PRO A 128 47.54 37.02 -10.03
CA PRO A 128 47.13 38.22 -9.32
C PRO A 128 47.89 39.49 -9.73
N VAL A 129 49.14 39.36 -10.19
CA VAL A 129 49.97 40.52 -10.55
C VAL A 129 49.84 40.87 -12.03
N LEU A 130 49.69 39.88 -12.90
CA LEU A 130 49.78 40.07 -14.35
C LEU A 130 48.42 40.20 -15.05
N ASP A 131 47.41 39.44 -14.61
CA ASP A 131 46.14 39.31 -15.33
C ASP A 131 44.91 39.74 -14.51
N HIS A 132 44.97 39.63 -13.18
CA HIS A 132 43.80 39.77 -12.30
C HIS A 132 44.04 40.75 -11.13
N GLN A 133 44.66 41.89 -11.40
CA GLN A 133 45.18 42.85 -10.40
C GLN A 133 44.16 43.37 -9.37
N THR A 134 42.88 43.36 -9.71
CA THR A 134 41.79 43.88 -8.85
C THR A 134 40.86 42.79 -8.32
N HIS A 135 41.15 41.51 -8.57
CA HIS A 135 40.25 40.42 -8.17
C HIS A 135 40.56 39.93 -6.75
N GLU A 136 39.59 39.26 -6.15
CA GLU A 136 39.75 38.63 -4.83
C GLU A 136 40.27 37.20 -5.01
N PHE A 137 41.30 36.85 -4.23
CA PHE A 137 41.89 35.52 -4.24
C PHE A 137 41.97 34.95 -2.84
N VAL A 138 41.83 33.63 -2.78
CA VAL A 138 42.12 32.83 -1.59
C VAL A 138 42.98 31.64 -1.97
N PRO A 139 43.74 31.06 -1.01
CA PRO A 139 44.40 29.79 -1.24
C PRO A 139 43.40 28.72 -1.73
N LEU A 140 43.78 27.94 -2.74
CA LEU A 140 42.91 26.92 -3.33
C LEU A 140 42.39 25.92 -2.30
N ARG A 141 43.22 25.59 -1.30
CA ARG A 141 42.85 24.72 -0.18
C ARG A 141 41.68 25.28 0.62
N GLU A 142 41.73 26.58 0.94
CA GLU A 142 40.70 27.24 1.75
C GLU A 142 39.35 27.25 1.03
N GLU A 143 39.33 27.63 -0.25
CA GLU A 143 38.08 27.59 -1.03
C GLU A 143 37.55 26.15 -1.17
N CYS A 144 38.43 25.17 -1.38
CA CYS A 144 38.05 23.76 -1.45
C CYS A 144 37.40 23.26 -0.15
N GLU A 145 37.93 23.65 1.01
CA GLU A 145 37.36 23.33 2.31
C GLU A 145 35.97 23.96 2.48
N GLY A 146 35.81 25.23 2.09
CA GLY A 146 34.51 25.90 2.10
C GLY A 146 33.48 25.22 1.19
N LYS A 147 33.86 24.87 -0.04
CA LYS A 147 32.99 24.19 -1.00
C LYS A 147 32.63 22.77 -0.58
N LYS A 148 33.55 22.04 0.07
CA LYS A 148 33.25 20.73 0.67
C LYS A 148 32.22 20.83 1.78
N ALA A 149 32.35 21.81 2.67
CA ALA A 149 31.37 22.03 3.73
C ALA A 149 29.98 22.40 3.16
N GLU A 150 29.92 23.18 2.08
CA GLU A 150 28.68 23.49 1.35
C GLU A 150 28.04 22.22 0.74
N LEU A 151 28.85 21.33 0.18
CA LEU A 151 28.39 20.03 -0.34
C LEU A 151 27.88 19.11 0.78
N GLU A 152 28.57 19.03 1.92
CA GLU A 152 28.12 18.24 3.08
C GLU A 152 26.76 18.72 3.60
N LYS A 153 26.55 20.04 3.65
CA LYS A 153 25.25 20.61 4.00
C LYS A 153 24.17 20.24 2.98
N THR A 154 24.48 20.37 1.69
CA THR A 154 23.56 20.02 0.60
C THR A 154 23.20 18.53 0.63
N GLU A 155 24.18 17.66 0.89
CA GLU A 155 23.96 16.22 1.06
C GLU A 155 23.02 15.94 2.23
N ALA A 156 23.23 16.57 3.38
CA ALA A 156 22.35 16.42 4.54
C ALA A 156 20.90 16.85 4.24
N GLU A 157 20.71 17.97 3.53
CA GLU A 157 19.39 18.44 3.09
C GLU A 157 18.71 17.42 2.14
N VAL A 158 19.46 16.90 1.16
CA VAL A 158 18.95 15.87 0.23
C VAL A 158 18.57 14.59 0.98
N GLN A 159 19.39 14.13 1.92
CA GLN A 159 19.09 12.97 2.75
C GLN A 159 17.82 13.18 3.58
N GLN A 160 17.66 14.36 4.19
CA GLN A 160 16.44 14.70 4.92
C GLN A 160 15.22 14.69 3.98
N MET A 161 15.34 15.23 2.77
CA MET A 161 14.29 15.17 1.77
C MET A 161 13.92 13.72 1.43
N ILE A 162 14.89 12.84 1.20
CA ILE A 162 14.66 11.41 0.92
C ILE A 162 13.88 10.75 2.06
N GLN A 163 14.27 10.97 3.32
CA GLN A 163 13.56 10.40 4.47
C GLN A 163 12.11 10.92 4.55
N ASN A 164 11.89 12.22 4.33
CA ASN A 164 10.56 12.79 4.28
C ASN A 164 9.68 12.17 3.18
N ARG A 165 10.24 11.92 1.98
CA ARG A 165 9.49 11.24 0.89
C ARG A 165 9.19 9.78 1.26
N ARG A 166 10.10 9.06 1.92
CA ARG A 166 9.87 7.68 2.40
C ARG A 166 8.74 7.62 3.41
N LEU A 167 8.72 8.52 4.40
CA LEU A 167 7.61 8.64 5.36
C LEU A 167 6.30 8.95 4.63
N LYS A 168 6.33 9.87 3.66
CA LYS A 168 5.12 10.21 2.90
C LYS A 168 4.56 9.04 2.10
N ILE A 169 5.43 8.20 1.52
CA ILE A 169 5.01 6.96 0.86
C ILE A 169 4.33 6.01 1.84
N GLN A 170 4.84 5.88 3.08
CA GLN A 170 4.22 5.05 4.11
C GLN A 170 2.82 5.58 4.50
N GLU A 171 2.68 6.89 4.72
CA GLU A 171 1.38 7.52 5.02
C GLU A 171 0.34 7.29 3.91
N ILE A 172 0.75 7.40 2.64
CA ILE A 172 -0.12 7.17 1.49
C ILE A 172 -0.54 5.69 1.43
N LYS A 173 0.39 4.76 1.67
CA LYS A 173 0.09 3.32 1.71
C LYS A 173 -0.93 2.99 2.81
N GLU A 174 -0.77 3.56 4.00
CA GLU A 174 -1.73 3.35 5.09
C GLU A 174 -3.10 3.95 4.77
N SER A 175 -3.14 5.15 4.18
CA SER A 175 -4.38 5.79 3.74
C SER A 175 -5.12 4.95 2.69
N LEU A 176 -4.38 4.36 1.75
CA LEU A 176 -4.93 3.46 0.73
C LEU A 176 -5.50 2.17 1.37
N LYS A 177 -4.81 1.62 2.36
CA LYS A 177 -5.29 0.45 3.12
C LYS A 177 -6.59 0.77 3.86
N ILE A 178 -6.65 1.87 4.60
CA ILE A 178 -7.87 2.32 5.30
C ILE A 178 -9.03 2.50 4.32
N SER A 179 -8.76 3.11 3.15
CA SER A 179 -9.76 3.30 2.10
C SER A 179 -10.27 1.97 1.55
N LYS A 180 -9.38 1.01 1.29
CA LYS A 180 -9.75 -0.34 0.85
C LYS A 180 -10.60 -1.06 1.90
N ASP A 181 -10.16 -1.06 3.15
CA ASP A 181 -10.88 -1.69 4.25
C ASP A 181 -12.27 -1.04 4.45
N ALA A 182 -12.38 0.28 4.26
CA ALA A 182 -13.65 0.99 4.30
C ALA A 182 -14.59 0.58 3.15
N ALA A 183 -14.06 0.48 1.93
CA ALA A 183 -14.83 0.02 0.77
C ALA A 183 -15.32 -1.42 0.97
N ASP A 184 -14.48 -2.31 1.48
CA ASP A 184 -14.86 -3.71 1.70
C ASP A 184 -15.87 -3.86 2.85
N ARG A 185 -15.77 -3.04 3.91
CA ARG A 185 -16.83 -2.95 4.94
C ARG A 185 -18.16 -2.50 4.36
N GLN A 186 -18.18 -1.43 3.55
CA GLN A 186 -19.41 -0.95 2.92
C GLN A 186 -20.02 -1.97 1.96
N LYS A 187 -19.20 -2.71 1.20
CA LYS A 187 -19.69 -3.83 0.39
C LYS A 187 -20.33 -4.92 1.26
N ALA A 188 -19.68 -5.32 2.35
CA ALA A 188 -20.20 -6.35 3.25
C ALA A 188 -21.52 -5.92 3.91
N GLU A 189 -21.60 -4.68 4.40
CA GLU A 189 -22.83 -4.08 4.92
C GLU A 189 -23.93 -4.10 3.86
N GLY A 190 -23.63 -3.66 2.63
CA GLY A 190 -24.57 -3.71 1.51
C GLY A 190 -25.06 -5.13 1.21
N VAL A 191 -24.15 -6.09 1.11
CA VAL A 191 -24.48 -7.51 0.86
C VAL A 191 -25.40 -8.05 1.96
N GLN A 192 -25.10 -7.78 3.23
CA GLN A 192 -25.93 -8.21 4.35
C GLN A 192 -27.36 -7.67 4.22
N VAL A 193 -27.49 -6.37 3.95
CA VAL A 193 -28.79 -5.71 3.79
C VAL A 193 -29.63 -6.35 2.69
N PHE A 194 -29.04 -6.55 1.51
CA PHE A 194 -29.77 -7.15 0.40
C PHE A 194 -30.09 -8.62 0.64
N THR A 195 -29.25 -9.33 1.40
CA THR A 195 -29.52 -10.70 1.84
C THR A 195 -30.72 -10.75 2.78
N ASP A 196 -30.76 -9.90 3.81
CA ASP A 196 -31.86 -9.83 4.77
C ASP A 196 -33.20 -9.46 4.08
N LEU A 197 -33.16 -8.53 3.12
CA LEU A 197 -34.34 -8.16 2.33
C LEU A 197 -34.84 -9.34 1.49
N LYS A 198 -33.93 -10.05 0.81
CA LYS A 198 -34.28 -11.23 0.01
C LYS A 198 -34.91 -12.32 0.88
N GLU A 199 -34.31 -12.62 2.03
CA GLU A 199 -34.86 -13.59 2.98
C GLU A 199 -36.22 -13.16 3.53
N SER A 200 -36.45 -11.87 3.75
CA SER A 200 -37.77 -11.35 4.15
C SER A 200 -38.83 -11.63 3.10
N VAL A 201 -38.53 -11.38 1.82
CA VAL A 201 -39.44 -11.65 0.70
C VAL A 201 -39.70 -13.16 0.58
N GLU A 202 -38.66 -13.99 0.62
CA GLU A 202 -38.78 -15.45 0.53
C GLU A 202 -39.62 -16.03 1.68
N ARG A 203 -39.45 -15.51 2.90
CA ARG A 203 -40.22 -15.92 4.07
C ARG A 203 -41.70 -15.53 3.92
N SER A 204 -41.99 -14.30 3.50
CA SER A 204 -43.36 -13.86 3.25
C SER A 204 -44.05 -14.66 2.14
N LEU A 205 -43.32 -15.06 1.10
CA LEU A 205 -43.84 -15.94 0.06
C LEU A 205 -44.20 -17.33 0.63
N LYS A 206 -43.33 -17.91 1.46
CA LYS A 206 -43.61 -19.19 2.13
C LYS A 206 -44.81 -19.10 3.07
N GLU A 207 -44.95 -18.00 3.81
CA GLU A 207 -46.09 -17.72 4.68
C GLU A 207 -47.41 -17.67 3.87
N LEU A 208 -47.43 -16.97 2.73
CA LEU A 208 -48.58 -16.89 1.84
C LEU A 208 -49.00 -18.25 1.29
N ILE A 209 -48.05 -19.02 0.77
CA ILE A 209 -48.32 -20.37 0.22
C ILE A 209 -48.91 -21.25 1.31
N LYS A 210 -48.32 -21.24 2.50
CA LYS A 210 -48.80 -22.02 3.64
C LYS A 210 -50.22 -21.63 4.06
N GLU A 211 -50.56 -20.34 4.10
CA GLU A 211 -51.94 -19.90 4.41
C GLU A 211 -52.96 -20.48 3.42
N ILE A 212 -52.61 -20.50 2.13
CA ILE A 212 -53.48 -21.05 1.07
C ILE A 212 -53.62 -22.57 1.23
N GLU A 213 -52.51 -23.28 1.45
CA GLU A 213 -52.49 -24.73 1.67
C GLU A 213 -53.29 -25.13 2.92
N ASP A 214 -53.15 -24.40 4.02
CA ASP A 214 -53.88 -24.65 5.27
C ASP A 214 -55.39 -24.45 5.11
N LYS A 215 -55.81 -23.42 4.34
CA LYS A 215 -57.22 -23.19 3.99
C LYS A 215 -57.76 -24.32 3.12
N GLN A 216 -57.02 -24.70 2.08
CA GLN A 216 -57.39 -25.81 1.19
C GLN A 216 -57.57 -27.12 1.98
N LYS A 217 -56.58 -27.47 2.81
CA LYS A 217 -56.58 -28.72 3.58
C LYS A 217 -57.74 -28.81 4.56
N THR A 218 -58.15 -27.67 5.15
CA THR A 218 -59.33 -27.62 6.02
C THR A 218 -60.60 -27.99 5.25
N THR A 219 -60.79 -27.42 4.06
CA THR A 219 -61.94 -27.71 3.19
C THR A 219 -61.91 -29.15 2.67
N GLU A 220 -60.74 -29.66 2.28
CA GLU A 220 -60.56 -31.06 1.87
C GLU A 220 -60.95 -32.03 2.99
N LYS A 221 -60.46 -31.82 4.21
CA LYS A 221 -60.83 -32.66 5.37
C LYS A 221 -62.34 -32.64 5.65
N GLN A 222 -62.98 -31.49 5.49
CA GLN A 222 -64.43 -31.38 5.67
C GLN A 222 -65.18 -32.19 4.60
N ALA A 223 -64.74 -32.09 3.34
CA ALA A 223 -65.32 -32.87 2.23
C ALA A 223 -65.11 -34.38 2.42
N GLU A 224 -63.89 -34.80 2.77
CA GLU A 224 -63.56 -36.20 3.08
C GLU A 224 -64.43 -36.76 4.20
N GLY A 225 -64.68 -35.97 5.25
CA GLY A 225 -65.60 -36.35 6.33
C GLY A 225 -67.02 -36.63 5.84
N PHE A 226 -67.58 -35.72 5.03
CA PHE A 226 -68.92 -35.92 4.46
C PHE A 226 -68.99 -37.11 3.50
N ILE A 227 -67.97 -37.30 2.65
CA ILE A 227 -67.89 -38.45 1.74
C ILE A 227 -67.88 -39.75 2.55
N LYS A 228 -67.06 -39.83 3.59
CA LYS A 228 -66.95 -41.03 4.44
C LYS A 228 -68.27 -41.37 5.14
N ASP A 229 -68.97 -40.37 5.67
CA ASP A 229 -70.29 -40.55 6.27
C ASP A 229 -71.30 -41.09 5.24
N LEU A 230 -71.32 -40.55 4.01
CA LEU A 230 -72.18 -40.99 2.92
C LEU A 230 -71.84 -42.43 2.45
N GLU A 231 -70.56 -42.77 2.32
CA GLU A 231 -70.12 -44.12 1.93
C GLU A 231 -70.54 -45.18 2.97
N GLN A 232 -70.46 -44.82 4.25
CA GLN A 232 -70.92 -45.68 5.34
C GLN A 232 -72.44 -45.88 5.28
N GLU A 233 -73.22 -44.81 5.10
CA GLU A 233 -74.68 -44.88 4.99
C GLU A 233 -75.12 -45.69 3.76
N ILE A 234 -74.45 -45.51 2.61
CA ILE A 234 -74.68 -46.33 1.40
C ILE A 234 -74.40 -47.80 1.68
N SER A 235 -73.32 -48.12 2.40
CA SER A 235 -72.95 -49.51 2.73
C SER A 235 -74.00 -50.18 3.62
N GLU A 236 -74.53 -49.46 4.61
CA GLU A 236 -75.61 -49.93 5.49
C GLU A 236 -76.92 -50.14 4.73
N LEU A 237 -77.28 -49.20 3.83
CA LEU A 237 -78.44 -49.30 2.96
C LEU A 237 -78.32 -50.49 1.99
N MET A 238 -77.13 -50.72 1.42
CA MET A 238 -76.83 -51.87 0.54
C MET A 238 -76.96 -53.21 1.29
N LYS A 239 -76.46 -53.28 2.53
CA LYS A 239 -76.62 -54.46 3.39
C LYS A 239 -78.09 -54.75 3.67
N ARG A 240 -78.85 -53.74 4.10
CA ARG A 240 -80.28 -53.87 4.38
C ARG A 240 -81.08 -54.28 3.13
N SER A 241 -80.75 -53.71 1.96
CA SER A 241 -81.35 -54.09 0.68
C SER A 241 -81.12 -55.57 0.36
N SER A 242 -79.91 -56.07 0.63
CA SER A 242 -79.56 -57.48 0.41
C SER A 242 -80.31 -58.41 1.37
N GLU A 243 -80.40 -58.05 2.65
CA GLU A 243 -81.20 -58.78 3.66
C GLU A 243 -82.68 -58.84 3.28
N VAL A 244 -83.25 -57.71 2.82
CA VAL A 244 -84.65 -57.65 2.34
C VAL A 244 -84.87 -58.56 1.14
N LYS A 245 -83.97 -58.53 0.13
CA LYS A 245 -84.05 -59.42 -1.03
C LYS A 245 -83.98 -60.90 -0.62
N GLN A 246 -83.05 -61.25 0.27
CA GLN A 246 -82.91 -62.63 0.74
C GLN A 246 -84.16 -63.12 1.48
N LEU A 247 -84.71 -62.31 2.38
CA LEU A 247 -85.95 -62.64 3.11
C LEU A 247 -87.17 -62.73 2.19
N SER A 248 -87.24 -61.91 1.13
CA SER A 248 -88.34 -61.96 0.16
C SER A 248 -88.37 -63.25 -0.68
N CYS A 249 -87.21 -63.91 -0.84
CA CYS A 249 -87.08 -65.18 -1.54
C CYS A 249 -87.05 -66.40 -0.60
N SER A 250 -87.25 -66.19 0.71
CA SER A 250 -87.19 -67.24 1.72
C SER A 250 -88.48 -68.04 1.75
N GLU A 251 -88.38 -69.37 1.64
CA GLU A 251 -89.52 -70.29 1.84
C GLU A 251 -89.84 -70.50 3.33
N ASP A 252 -88.94 -70.11 4.25
CA ASP A 252 -89.19 -70.14 5.70
C ASP A 252 -90.07 -68.96 6.13
N HIS A 253 -91.38 -69.22 6.22
CA HIS A 253 -92.39 -68.26 6.63
C HIS A 253 -92.26 -67.79 8.08
N LEU A 254 -91.69 -68.60 8.98
CA LEU A 254 -91.51 -68.24 10.40
C LEU A 254 -90.38 -67.20 10.53
N HIS A 255 -89.24 -67.46 9.88
CA HIS A 255 -88.12 -66.52 9.83
C HIS A 255 -88.52 -65.19 9.17
N LEU A 256 -89.35 -65.24 8.13
CA LEU A 256 -89.91 -64.03 7.51
C LEU A 256 -90.71 -63.20 8.52
N LEU A 257 -91.67 -63.80 9.21
CA LEU A 257 -92.53 -63.09 10.17
C LEU A 257 -91.75 -62.55 11.37
N GLN A 258 -90.73 -63.29 11.85
CA GLN A 258 -89.85 -62.85 12.94
C GLN A 258 -88.96 -61.66 12.55
N SER A 259 -88.40 -61.67 11.33
CA SER A 259 -87.44 -60.65 10.88
C SER A 259 -88.10 -59.42 10.24
N PHE A 260 -89.34 -59.53 9.74
CA PHE A 260 -90.05 -58.48 9.02
C PHE A 260 -90.17 -57.18 9.82
N SER A 261 -90.49 -57.27 11.12
CA SER A 261 -90.67 -56.11 11.99
C SER A 261 -89.38 -55.29 12.15
N SER A 262 -88.22 -55.95 12.19
CA SER A 262 -86.92 -55.29 12.29
C SER A 262 -86.52 -54.58 10.99
N LEU A 263 -86.80 -55.21 9.84
CA LEU A 263 -86.44 -54.67 8.52
C LEU A 263 -87.40 -53.58 8.01
N LYS A 264 -88.66 -53.59 8.44
CA LYS A 264 -89.66 -52.58 8.08
C LYS A 264 -89.36 -51.19 8.69
N ALA A 265 -88.68 -51.14 9.84
CA ALA A 265 -88.30 -49.87 10.45
C ALA A 265 -87.41 -49.06 9.49
N ALA A 266 -87.60 -47.73 9.41
CA ALA A 266 -86.70 -46.89 8.65
C ALA A 266 -85.32 -46.87 9.32
N PRO A 267 -84.21 -47.04 8.59
CA PRO A 267 -82.89 -46.82 9.16
C PRO A 267 -82.74 -45.36 9.59
N PRO A 268 -81.97 -45.08 10.66
CA PRO A 268 -81.64 -43.71 11.05
C PRO A 268 -80.70 -43.11 9.99
N THR A 269 -81.26 -42.38 9.04
CA THR A 269 -80.54 -41.67 7.98
C THR A 269 -80.38 -40.20 8.32
N LYS A 270 -79.24 -39.61 7.96
CA LYS A 270 -79.00 -38.17 8.12
C LYS A 270 -79.65 -37.41 6.96
N ASP A 271 -80.20 -36.23 7.20
CA ASP A 271 -80.67 -35.36 6.11
C ASP A 271 -79.48 -34.65 5.45
N TRP A 272 -79.26 -34.94 4.17
CA TRP A 272 -78.15 -34.42 3.37
C TRP A 272 -78.56 -33.25 2.46
N THR A 273 -79.83 -32.87 2.39
CA THR A 273 -80.33 -31.89 1.40
C THR A 273 -79.73 -30.49 1.56
N GLU A 274 -79.39 -30.08 2.78
CA GLU A 274 -78.79 -28.78 3.07
C GLU A 274 -77.26 -28.79 3.20
N VAL A 275 -76.63 -29.97 3.19
CA VAL A 275 -75.18 -30.08 3.42
C VAL A 275 -74.42 -29.65 2.16
N ARG A 276 -73.57 -28.63 2.30
CA ARG A 276 -72.66 -28.17 1.24
C ARG A 276 -71.25 -27.97 1.75
N VAL A 277 -70.27 -28.30 0.91
CA VAL A 277 -68.88 -27.87 1.10
C VAL A 277 -68.72 -26.52 0.43
N HIS A 278 -68.45 -25.48 1.22
CA HIS A 278 -68.16 -24.16 0.70
C HIS A 278 -66.65 -24.00 0.47
N PRO A 279 -66.21 -23.59 -0.74
CA PRO A 279 -64.81 -23.25 -0.94
C PRO A 279 -64.44 -22.06 -0.03
N PRO A 280 -63.24 -22.07 0.57
CA PRO A 280 -62.82 -20.99 1.43
C PRO A 280 -62.59 -19.75 0.57
N SER A 281 -62.86 -18.56 1.13
CA SER A 281 -62.54 -17.32 0.44
C SER A 281 -61.03 -17.10 0.42
N TYR A 282 -60.44 -17.18 -0.78
CA TYR A 282 -59.04 -16.80 -1.03
C TYR A 282 -58.89 -15.31 -1.31
N GLU A 283 -60.00 -14.61 -1.55
CA GLU A 283 -60.01 -13.20 -1.95
C GLU A 283 -59.29 -12.31 -0.92
N GLY A 284 -58.49 -11.37 -1.43
CA GLY A 284 -57.68 -10.48 -0.61
C GLY A 284 -56.51 -11.12 0.13
N THR A 285 -56.29 -12.44 0.04
CA THR A 285 -55.16 -13.11 0.74
C THR A 285 -53.80 -12.61 0.24
N VAL A 286 -53.64 -12.50 -1.08
CA VAL A 286 -52.42 -11.93 -1.69
C VAL A 286 -52.24 -10.46 -1.30
N VAL A 287 -53.33 -9.68 -1.34
CA VAL A 287 -53.29 -8.23 -1.01
C VAL A 287 -52.81 -8.02 0.43
N ARG A 288 -53.41 -8.71 1.41
CA ARG A 288 -52.98 -8.65 2.81
C ARG A 288 -51.52 -9.07 2.99
N ALA A 289 -51.09 -10.15 2.32
CA ALA A 289 -49.72 -10.63 2.42
C ALA A 289 -48.70 -9.61 1.85
N VAL A 290 -49.05 -8.94 0.76
CA VAL A 290 -48.23 -7.87 0.17
C VAL A 290 -48.17 -6.64 1.09
N GLU A 291 -49.29 -6.21 1.67
CA GLU A 291 -49.32 -5.12 2.66
C GLU A 291 -48.43 -5.41 3.88
N GLN A 292 -48.51 -6.63 4.42
CA GLN A 292 -47.65 -7.06 5.53
C GLN A 292 -46.16 -7.10 5.15
N LEU A 293 -45.83 -7.56 3.94
CA LEU A 293 -44.47 -7.54 3.42
C LEU A 293 -43.97 -6.10 3.28
N GLU A 294 -44.79 -5.19 2.76
CA GLU A 294 -44.44 -3.78 2.62
C GLU A 294 -44.11 -3.14 3.97
N GLU A 295 -44.92 -3.38 5.01
CA GLU A 295 -44.64 -2.89 6.36
C GLU A 295 -43.33 -3.46 6.92
N LYS A 296 -43.09 -4.77 6.77
CA LYS A 296 -41.84 -5.43 7.19
C LYS A 296 -40.62 -4.79 6.49
N LEU A 297 -40.71 -4.58 5.17
CA LEU A 297 -39.63 -3.96 4.39
C LEU A 297 -39.40 -2.49 4.78
N ARG A 298 -40.47 -1.72 5.00
CA ARG A 298 -40.37 -0.32 5.46
C ARG A 298 -39.66 -0.23 6.79
N LYS A 299 -39.99 -1.10 7.75
CA LYS A 299 -39.34 -1.12 9.08
C LYS A 299 -37.83 -1.40 8.95
N ASN A 300 -37.45 -2.41 8.17
CA ASN A 300 -36.04 -2.76 7.95
C ASN A 300 -35.28 -1.61 7.27
N LEU A 301 -35.89 -0.94 6.29
CA LEU A 301 -35.28 0.21 5.60
C LEU A 301 -35.13 1.43 6.53
N MET A 302 -36.04 1.63 7.49
CA MET A 302 -35.93 2.69 8.49
C MET A 302 -34.83 2.46 9.52
N GLU A 303 -34.49 1.21 9.83
CA GLU A 303 -33.35 0.87 10.68
C GLU A 303 -32.03 1.13 9.97
N LEU A 304 -31.98 0.91 8.65
CA LEU A 304 -30.81 1.17 7.82
C LEU A 304 -30.49 2.65 7.65
N LYS A 305 -31.50 3.52 7.57
CA LYS A 305 -31.32 4.98 7.51
C LYS A 305 -30.88 5.61 8.85
N ARG A 306 -30.62 4.84 9.91
CA ARG A 306 -30.20 5.38 11.22
C ARG A 306 -28.90 6.20 11.18
N ILE A 307 -28.02 5.99 10.20
CA ILE A 307 -26.80 6.80 10.04
C ILE A 307 -27.14 8.27 9.67
N GLN A 308 -28.14 8.50 8.82
CA GLN A 308 -28.64 9.85 8.49
C GLN A 308 -29.55 10.46 9.57
N LYS A 309 -30.12 9.67 10.48
CA LYS A 309 -30.92 10.19 11.61
C LYS A 309 -30.08 10.95 12.64
N SER A 310 -28.76 10.76 12.61
CA SER A 310 -27.78 11.48 13.44
C SER A 310 -27.19 12.71 12.73
N ALA A 311 -27.71 13.09 11.56
CA ALA A 311 -27.26 14.27 10.85
C ALA A 311 -27.49 15.52 11.71
N VAL A 312 -26.41 16.27 11.93
CA VAL A 312 -26.44 17.52 12.71
C VAL A 312 -26.09 18.69 11.82
N ASP A 313 -26.84 19.77 11.99
CA ASP A 313 -26.63 20.99 11.26
C ASP A 313 -25.56 21.85 11.95
N VAL A 314 -24.30 21.73 11.49
CA VAL A 314 -23.16 22.44 12.08
C VAL A 314 -23.00 23.82 11.45
N THR A 315 -22.82 24.85 12.27
CA THR A 315 -22.50 26.23 11.84
C THR A 315 -21.18 26.64 12.46
N LEU A 316 -20.34 27.34 11.71
CA LEU A 316 -19.05 27.83 12.17
C LEU A 316 -19.23 28.99 13.15
N ASP A 317 -18.41 29.01 14.19
CA ASP A 317 -18.43 30.03 15.23
C ASP A 317 -17.49 31.20 14.89
N PRO A 318 -18.02 32.41 14.60
CA PRO A 318 -17.21 33.58 14.26
C PRO A 318 -16.25 34.03 15.37
N ASP A 319 -16.58 33.75 16.64
CA ASP A 319 -15.75 34.16 17.76
C ASP A 319 -14.47 33.32 17.86
N THR A 320 -14.53 32.08 17.34
CA THR A 320 -13.36 31.19 17.28
C THR A 320 -12.50 31.42 16.04
N ALA A 321 -13.09 31.94 14.95
CA ALA A 321 -12.44 32.01 13.65
C ALA A 321 -11.17 32.87 13.66
N HIS A 322 -10.08 32.32 13.14
CA HIS A 322 -8.84 33.05 12.91
C HIS A 322 -9.06 34.26 11.97
N PRO A 323 -8.41 35.42 12.18
CA PRO A 323 -8.64 36.65 11.39
C PRO A 323 -8.45 36.55 9.87
N LEU A 324 -7.68 35.57 9.39
CA LEU A 324 -7.52 35.26 7.96
C LEU A 324 -8.68 34.43 7.35
N LEU A 325 -9.61 33.95 8.17
CA LEU A 325 -10.76 33.17 7.71
C LEU A 325 -11.97 34.07 7.52
N ILE A 326 -12.67 33.88 6.42
CA ILE A 326 -13.89 34.59 6.09
C ILE A 326 -15.04 33.59 6.08
N LEU A 327 -16.01 33.82 6.95
CA LEU A 327 -17.21 33.01 7.07
C LEU A 327 -18.34 33.61 6.22
N SER A 328 -19.20 32.77 5.66
CA SER A 328 -20.46 33.21 5.07
C SER A 328 -21.45 33.67 6.15
N ALA A 329 -22.45 34.46 5.75
CA ALA A 329 -23.46 34.99 6.67
C ALA A 329 -24.27 33.91 7.40
N ASP A 330 -24.48 32.75 6.77
CA ASP A 330 -25.15 31.59 7.35
C ASP A 330 -24.22 30.72 8.23
N GLY A 331 -22.93 31.05 8.31
CA GLY A 331 -21.91 30.27 9.02
C GLY A 331 -21.65 28.89 8.42
N LYS A 332 -22.07 28.61 7.18
CA LYS A 332 -21.91 27.29 6.54
C LYS A 332 -20.68 27.16 5.67
N GLN A 333 -20.02 28.26 5.35
CA GLN A 333 -18.88 28.28 4.45
C GLN A 333 -17.73 29.04 5.10
N VAL A 334 -16.52 28.57 4.81
CA VAL A 334 -15.28 29.23 5.21
C VAL A 334 -14.28 29.19 4.06
N TYR A 335 -13.62 30.31 3.84
CA TYR A 335 -12.49 30.40 2.95
C TYR A 335 -11.40 31.26 3.59
N ARG A 336 -10.15 31.05 3.15
CA ARG A 336 -9.01 31.84 3.60
C ARG A 336 -8.91 33.08 2.72
N GLY A 337 -8.98 34.26 3.32
CA GLY A 337 -8.67 35.52 2.66
C GLY A 337 -7.17 35.81 2.65
N ASP A 338 -6.77 36.78 1.82
CA ASP A 338 -5.38 37.24 1.72
C ASP A 338 -5.06 38.41 2.67
N VAL A 339 -6.10 39.02 3.24
CA VAL A 339 -6.00 40.18 4.13
C VAL A 339 -6.36 39.79 5.55
N TRP A 340 -5.54 40.23 6.51
CA TRP A 340 -5.83 40.09 7.93
C TRP A 340 -6.97 41.02 8.34
N LYS A 341 -8.07 40.47 8.84
CA LYS A 341 -9.19 41.28 9.32
C LYS A 341 -8.90 41.84 10.71
N ASP A 342 -9.25 43.11 10.91
CA ASP A 342 -9.24 43.73 12.23
C ASP A 342 -10.49 43.28 13.01
N LEU A 343 -10.33 42.22 13.79
CA LEU A 343 -11.39 41.64 14.63
C LEU A 343 -11.00 41.76 16.09
N PRO A 344 -11.97 41.99 17.00
CA PRO A 344 -11.69 42.03 18.43
C PRO A 344 -11.06 40.72 18.88
N ASP A 345 -9.93 40.82 19.57
CA ASP A 345 -9.29 39.67 20.19
C ASP A 345 -10.13 39.20 21.38
N ASN A 346 -10.27 37.88 21.50
CA ASN A 346 -10.98 37.23 22.59
C ASN A 346 -10.29 35.88 22.91
N PRO A 347 -10.53 35.28 24.09
CA PRO A 347 -9.89 34.03 24.49
C PRO A 347 -10.21 32.84 23.58
N GLU A 348 -11.37 32.84 22.92
CA GLU A 348 -11.85 31.76 22.06
C GLU A 348 -11.27 31.81 20.63
N ARG A 349 -10.71 32.96 20.21
CA ARG A 349 -10.19 33.18 18.86
C ARG A 349 -8.83 32.53 18.64
N PHE A 350 -8.72 31.70 17.60
CA PHE A 350 -7.42 31.15 17.19
C PHE A 350 -6.51 32.26 16.64
N SER A 351 -5.28 32.35 17.15
CA SER A 351 -4.26 33.31 16.68
C SER A 351 -3.07 32.71 15.91
N PRO A 352 -2.51 31.52 16.24
CA PRO A 352 -1.35 30.99 15.49
C PRO A 352 -1.73 30.16 14.26
N SER A 353 -2.94 29.61 14.25
CA SER A 353 -3.40 28.67 13.22
C SER A 353 -4.71 29.14 12.60
N ALA A 354 -4.81 29.03 11.28
CA ALA A 354 -6.01 29.36 10.51
C ALA A 354 -7.12 28.32 10.72
N CYS A 355 -7.68 28.29 11.94
CA CYS A 355 -8.71 27.37 12.40
C CYS A 355 -10.01 28.10 12.74
N VAL A 356 -11.12 27.35 12.72
CA VAL A 356 -12.44 27.77 13.18
C VAL A 356 -13.16 26.53 13.73
N LEU A 357 -13.94 26.69 14.80
CA LEU A 357 -14.74 25.61 15.38
C LEU A 357 -16.20 25.72 14.97
N GLY A 358 -16.93 24.61 15.09
CA GLY A 358 -18.39 24.62 15.07
C GLY A 358 -18.94 25.25 16.36
N LYS A 359 -20.07 25.94 16.24
CA LYS A 359 -20.80 26.54 17.36
C LYS A 359 -21.49 25.50 18.23
N GLN A 360 -21.92 24.40 17.62
CA GLN A 360 -22.54 23.27 18.32
C GLN A 360 -21.46 22.45 19.03
N SER A 361 -21.74 22.09 20.28
CA SER A 361 -20.92 21.16 21.06
C SER A 361 -21.71 19.89 21.35
N PHE A 362 -21.00 18.76 21.39
CA PHE A 362 -21.60 17.44 21.55
C PHE A 362 -20.90 16.69 22.69
N SER A 363 -21.65 16.33 23.73
CA SER A 363 -21.11 15.67 24.94
C SER A 363 -21.34 14.17 24.98
N SER A 364 -22.33 13.65 24.25
CA SER A 364 -22.64 12.21 24.14
C SER A 364 -23.52 11.94 22.92
N GLY A 365 -23.45 10.73 22.34
CA GLY A 365 -24.28 10.33 21.19
C GLY A 365 -23.48 10.10 19.89
N ARG A 366 -24.21 9.82 18.80
CA ARG A 366 -23.66 9.70 17.44
C ARG A 366 -24.12 10.88 16.61
N PHE A 367 -23.18 11.49 15.88
CA PHE A 367 -23.40 12.69 15.09
C PHE A 367 -22.76 12.52 13.72
N TYR A 368 -23.43 13.07 12.71
CA TYR A 368 -23.00 13.01 11.33
C TYR A 368 -23.05 14.41 10.71
N PHE A 369 -22.00 14.83 10.03
CA PHE A 369 -21.97 16.05 9.23
C PHE A 369 -21.05 15.87 8.04
N GLU A 370 -21.34 16.58 6.95
CA GLU A 370 -20.58 16.54 5.71
C GLU A 370 -20.02 17.93 5.42
N VAL A 371 -18.83 18.00 4.83
CA VAL A 371 -18.21 19.25 4.40
C VAL A 371 -17.77 19.10 2.96
N GLN A 372 -18.22 20.01 2.10
CA GLN A 372 -17.76 20.07 0.71
C GLN A 372 -16.53 20.99 0.60
N VAL A 373 -15.45 20.48 0.02
CA VAL A 373 -14.21 21.26 -0.19
C VAL A 373 -13.99 21.52 -1.68
N LYS A 374 -13.77 22.78 -2.06
CA LYS A 374 -13.47 23.21 -3.43
C LYS A 374 -12.22 24.11 -3.45
N GLY A 375 -11.35 23.94 -4.45
CA GLY A 375 -10.27 24.90 -4.74
C GLY A 375 -9.12 24.99 -3.73
N LYS A 376 -8.93 24.01 -2.83
CA LYS A 376 -7.86 24.00 -1.81
C LYS A 376 -7.14 22.64 -1.77
N SER A 377 -5.81 22.68 -1.87
CA SER A 377 -4.94 21.48 -1.76
C SER A 377 -4.50 21.15 -0.33
N LYS A 378 -4.64 22.09 0.62
CA LYS A 378 -4.28 21.92 2.04
C LYS A 378 -5.44 22.38 2.92
N TRP A 379 -6.05 21.43 3.63
CA TRP A 379 -7.14 21.65 4.57
C TRP A 379 -7.18 20.48 5.57
N THR A 380 -7.78 20.71 6.74
CA THR A 380 -7.95 19.70 7.79
C THR A 380 -9.37 19.81 8.33
N LEU A 381 -10.03 18.67 8.56
CA LEU A 381 -11.31 18.57 9.24
C LEU A 381 -11.16 17.61 10.42
N GLY A 382 -11.76 17.94 11.56
CA GLY A 382 -11.69 17.10 12.74
C GLY A 382 -12.61 17.56 13.86
N VAL A 383 -12.52 16.85 14.98
CA VAL A 383 -13.21 17.19 16.23
C VAL A 383 -12.19 17.64 17.26
N ALA A 384 -12.53 18.66 18.05
CA ALA A 384 -11.69 19.19 19.10
C ALA A 384 -12.49 19.29 20.41
N ARG A 385 -11.80 19.15 21.54
CA ARG A 385 -12.37 19.51 22.84
C ARG A 385 -12.48 21.04 22.93
N SER A 386 -13.48 21.55 23.65
CA SER A 386 -13.59 22.98 23.95
C SER A 386 -12.35 23.52 24.68
N SER A 387 -11.64 22.66 25.42
CA SER A 387 -10.40 22.97 26.13
C SER A 387 -9.15 23.02 25.25
N ILE A 388 -9.26 22.98 23.92
CA ILE A 388 -8.10 23.06 23.01
C ILE A 388 -7.39 24.40 23.22
N ASN A 389 -6.06 24.38 23.27
CA ASN A 389 -5.31 25.63 23.34
C ASN A 389 -5.42 26.39 22.01
N ARG A 390 -5.86 27.64 22.07
CA ARG A 390 -6.12 28.50 20.91
C ARG A 390 -5.09 29.63 20.74
N LYS A 391 -4.17 29.76 21.69
CA LYS A 391 -3.15 30.81 21.79
C LYS A 391 -1.74 30.21 21.96
N GLY A 392 -0.71 30.97 21.63
CA GLY A 392 0.70 30.56 21.73
C GLY A 392 1.40 30.51 20.36
N ASN A 393 2.73 30.40 20.36
CA ASN A 393 3.54 30.26 19.14
C ASN A 393 3.63 28.80 18.68
#